data_AF-A0A2V5MYH0-F1
#
_entry.id   AF-A0A2V5MYH0-F1
#
_cell.length_a   1.000
_cell.length_b   1.000
_cell.length_c   1.000
_cell.angle_alpha   90.00
_cell.angle_beta   90.00
_cell.angle_gamma   90.00
#
_symmetry.space_group_name_H-M   'P 1'
#
loop_
_entity.id
_entity.type
_entity.pdbx_description
1 polymer ?
#
loop_
_entity_poly.entity_id
_entity_poly.type
_entity_poly.pdbx_seq_one_letter_code
_entity_poly.pdbx_strand_id
1 'polypeptide(L)'
;MFMIPRAIARPRAPHVSSALIACALPIVILCSGRLLAIYLEEKTIHATAPKDFFIKNQGLAFERAAARAPDILLLYGSSELSDPIPNRASDFFSSEPTGFQVCPVGRAGTTSLIILQKLGALGSELRGRKVAISLSPSWFLRRAIRPDFYAGSFSLPAASHILFGDALDLNLKTEIARRMLQFPDTLPKGGLLQLAATCLASDRPLDRMVLMAIWPLGKLQNIALDLQDHFEALVYILGGGKPIPHWLRLFSLHKPHSPNAPSHDGHRSVTTESRSAIRPAGDAAFRARVAAASEWIDLELLFRTLRELRAQPLILSMPIDAYAARGVSRSARQVYYDKMRELAQRYHFRVIEFEDHDADPAFLIARREHPTSKGWMYYNRALDDFFHKAK
;
A
#
# COMPACT_ATOMS: atom_id res chain seq x y z
N MET A 1 75.38 6.32 -37.77
CA MET A 1 74.50 5.79 -36.69
C MET A 1 73.29 6.71 -36.59
N PHE A 2 72.23 6.44 -37.36
CA PHE A 2 70.99 7.22 -37.35
C PHE A 2 69.90 6.38 -36.68
N MET A 3 69.45 6.79 -35.49
CA MET A 3 68.28 6.20 -34.83
C MET A 3 67.01 6.84 -35.40
N ILE A 4 66.18 6.04 -36.06
CA ILE A 4 64.82 6.42 -36.48
C ILE A 4 63.89 6.30 -35.26
N PRO A 5 63.04 7.29 -34.94
CA PRO A 5 62.06 7.15 -33.88
C PRO A 5 60.94 6.21 -34.33
N ARG A 6 60.70 5.14 -33.56
CA ARG A 6 59.51 4.28 -33.74
C ARG A 6 58.26 5.09 -33.44
N ALA A 7 57.42 5.30 -34.46
CA ALA A 7 56.06 5.78 -34.27
C ALA A 7 55.28 4.74 -33.45
N ILE A 8 54.85 5.12 -32.26
CA ILE A 8 53.93 4.34 -31.44
C ILE A 8 52.55 4.42 -32.12
N ALA A 9 52.22 3.40 -32.90
CA ALA A 9 50.87 3.23 -33.43
C ALA A 9 49.90 3.05 -32.26
N ARG A 10 49.03 4.04 -32.02
CA ARG A 10 47.89 3.87 -31.11
C ARG A 10 47.02 2.75 -31.68
N PRO A 11 46.70 1.68 -30.94
CA PRO A 11 45.75 0.70 -31.42
C PRO A 11 44.40 1.39 -31.58
N ARG A 12 43.99 1.64 -32.82
CA ARG A 12 42.59 1.96 -33.13
C ARG A 12 41.80 0.71 -32.77
N ALA A 13 40.95 0.80 -31.77
CA ALA A 13 40.01 -0.26 -31.41
C ALA A 13 38.67 0.02 -32.12
N PRO A 14 38.49 -0.37 -33.40
CA PRO A 14 37.30 0.00 -34.19
C PRO A 14 36.00 -0.54 -33.61
N HIS A 15 36.06 -1.56 -32.76
CA HIS A 15 34.89 -2.20 -32.15
C HIS A 15 34.45 -1.55 -30.83
N VAL A 16 35.28 -0.71 -30.20
CA VAL A 16 34.91 -0.05 -28.93
C VAL A 16 33.81 0.98 -29.18
N SER A 17 33.92 1.78 -30.24
CA SER A 17 32.88 2.74 -30.62
C SER A 17 31.56 2.05 -30.95
N SER A 18 31.61 0.94 -31.70
CA SER A 18 30.41 0.16 -32.05
C SER A 18 29.78 -0.51 -30.81
N ALA A 19 30.58 -1.03 -29.89
CA ALA A 19 30.09 -1.61 -28.63
C ALA A 19 29.47 -0.54 -27.72
N LEU A 20 30.09 0.64 -27.62
CA LEU A 20 29.54 1.78 -26.88
C LEU A 20 28.20 2.22 -27.45
N ILE A 21 28.06 2.31 -28.78
CA ILE A 21 26.79 2.65 -29.44
C ILE A 21 25.74 1.55 -29.18
N ALA A 22 26.13 0.28 -29.31
CA ALA A 22 25.23 -0.86 -29.09
C ALA A 22 24.70 -0.93 -27.65
N CYS A 23 25.47 -0.48 -26.66
CA CYS A 23 25.02 -0.37 -25.27
C CYS A 23 24.27 0.94 -24.99
N ALA A 24 24.67 2.06 -25.59
CA ALA A 24 24.07 3.37 -25.36
C ALA A 24 22.66 3.48 -25.94
N LEU A 25 22.42 2.90 -27.13
CA LEU A 25 21.14 3.01 -27.81
C LEU A 25 19.98 2.39 -26.99
N PRO A 26 20.06 1.15 -26.46
CA PRO A 26 19.04 0.61 -25.57
C PRO A 26 18.81 1.47 -24.32
N ILE A 27 19.88 2.01 -23.71
CA ILE A 27 19.75 2.86 -22.53
C ILE A 27 18.97 4.13 -22.87
N VAL A 28 19.29 4.79 -23.99
CA VAL A 28 18.57 5.99 -24.45
C VAL A 28 17.11 5.67 -24.74
N ILE A 29 16.82 4.53 -25.37
CA ILE A 29 15.44 4.10 -25.65
C ILE A 29 14.67 3.87 -24.35
N LEU A 30 15.25 3.15 -23.37
CA LEU A 30 14.60 2.89 -22.09
C LEU A 30 14.38 4.18 -21.28
N CYS A 31 15.36 5.08 -21.24
CA CYS A 31 15.24 6.38 -20.59
C CYS A 31 14.15 7.24 -21.25
N SER A 32 14.14 7.32 -22.58
CA SER A 32 13.15 8.11 -23.33
C SER A 32 11.74 7.53 -23.16
N GLY A 33 11.61 6.20 -23.21
CA GLY A 33 10.36 5.49 -22.96
C GLY A 33 9.83 5.74 -21.54
N ARG A 34 10.71 5.71 -20.53
CA ARG A 34 10.34 6.04 -19.15
C ARG A 34 9.86 7.48 -18.99
N LEU A 35 10.55 8.46 -19.60
CA LEU A 35 10.13 9.86 -19.54
C LEU A 35 8.77 10.07 -20.21
N LEU A 36 8.54 9.41 -21.35
CA LEU A 36 7.24 9.43 -22.03
C LEU A 36 6.14 8.81 -21.17
N ALA A 37 6.42 7.68 -20.51
CA ALA A 37 5.49 7.03 -19.60
C ALA A 37 5.10 7.96 -18.44
N ILE A 38 6.08 8.55 -17.75
CA ILE A 38 5.84 9.50 -16.65
C ILE A 38 5.00 10.69 -17.12
N TYR A 39 5.32 11.27 -18.29
CA TYR A 39 4.55 12.37 -18.84
C TYR A 39 3.09 11.98 -19.12
N LEU A 40 2.84 10.79 -19.67
CA LEU A 40 1.49 10.32 -19.94
C LEU A 40 0.73 9.92 -18.67
N GLU A 41 1.40 9.33 -17.68
CA GLU A 41 0.86 9.05 -16.35
C GLU A 41 0.34 10.33 -15.70
N GLU A 42 1.17 11.38 -15.66
CA GLU A 42 0.80 12.68 -15.09
C GLU A 42 -0.31 13.36 -15.91
N LYS A 43 -0.23 13.31 -17.24
CA LYS A 43 -1.26 13.90 -18.11
C LYS A 43 -2.63 13.21 -17.97
N THR A 44 -2.65 11.92 -17.70
CA THR A 44 -3.89 11.12 -17.62
C THR A 44 -4.37 10.90 -16.19
N ILE A 45 -3.71 11.50 -15.19
CA ILE A 45 -3.96 11.19 -13.79
C ILE A 45 -5.40 11.52 -13.37
N HIS A 46 -5.99 12.64 -13.80
CA HIS A 46 -7.37 12.99 -13.47
C HIS A 46 -8.43 12.04 -14.07
N ALA A 47 -8.06 11.30 -15.13
CA ALA A 47 -8.94 10.30 -15.74
C ALA A 47 -8.74 8.89 -15.15
N THR A 48 -7.58 8.63 -14.54
CA THR A 48 -7.18 7.31 -14.03
C THR A 48 -7.28 7.21 -12.52
N ALA A 49 -7.05 8.30 -11.78
CA ALA A 49 -7.06 8.33 -10.32
C ALA A 49 -8.36 7.76 -9.72
N PRO A 50 -9.57 8.15 -10.16
CA PRO A 50 -10.81 7.61 -9.59
C PRO A 50 -11.05 6.12 -9.85
N LYS A 51 -10.41 5.54 -10.87
CA LYS A 51 -10.69 4.18 -11.33
C LYS A 51 -9.92 3.16 -10.52
N ASP A 52 -10.56 2.04 -10.16
CA ASP A 52 -9.86 0.90 -9.56
C ASP A 52 -9.44 -0.10 -10.65
N PHE A 53 -8.15 -0.45 -10.68
CA PHE A 53 -7.60 -1.41 -11.63
C PHE A 53 -6.32 -2.05 -11.10
N PHE A 54 -6.07 -3.28 -11.57
CA PHE A 54 -5.04 -4.16 -11.01
C PHE A 54 -3.65 -3.54 -10.95
N ILE A 55 -3.18 -2.90 -12.04
CA ILE A 55 -1.82 -2.35 -12.10
C ILE A 55 -1.63 -1.14 -11.19
N LYS A 56 -2.68 -0.35 -10.92
CA LYS A 56 -2.61 0.74 -9.92
C LYS A 56 -2.31 0.17 -8.53
N ASN A 57 -2.99 -0.91 -8.18
CA ASN A 57 -2.82 -1.55 -6.87
C ASN A 57 -1.57 -2.44 -6.78
N GLN A 58 -0.97 -2.90 -7.89
CA GLN A 58 0.29 -3.68 -7.84
C GLN A 58 1.56 -2.83 -8.03
N GLY A 59 1.49 -1.85 -8.92
CA GLY A 59 2.60 -0.95 -9.25
C GLY A 59 2.72 0.24 -8.31
N LEU A 60 3.49 1.23 -8.72
CA LEU A 60 3.70 2.52 -8.04
C LEU A 60 3.54 3.71 -9.00
N ALA A 61 3.56 3.52 -10.33
CA ALA A 61 3.55 4.58 -11.33
C ALA A 61 2.36 5.54 -11.18
N PHE A 62 1.13 5.00 -11.18
CA PHE A 62 -0.07 5.81 -10.99
C PHE A 62 -0.18 6.40 -9.57
N GLU A 63 0.32 5.70 -8.54
CA GLU A 63 0.35 6.23 -7.18
C GLU A 63 1.33 7.42 -7.07
N ARG A 64 2.49 7.36 -7.74
CA ARG A 64 3.46 8.47 -7.83
C ARG A 64 2.88 9.67 -8.58
N ALA A 65 2.23 9.43 -9.72
CA ALA A 65 1.55 10.50 -10.46
C ALA A 65 0.45 11.16 -9.61
N ALA A 66 -0.36 10.37 -8.90
CA ALA A 66 -1.37 10.89 -7.96
C ALA A 66 -0.73 11.67 -6.79
N ALA A 67 0.38 11.18 -6.23
CA ALA A 67 1.08 11.86 -5.14
C ALA A 67 1.61 13.24 -5.55
N ARG A 68 2.01 13.42 -6.82
CA ARG A 68 2.50 14.71 -7.36
C ARG A 68 1.39 15.70 -7.71
N ALA A 69 0.20 15.22 -8.06
CA ALA A 69 -0.93 16.06 -8.44
C ALA A 69 -1.55 16.79 -7.23
N PRO A 70 -1.62 18.13 -7.21
CA PRO A 70 -2.00 18.90 -6.02
C PRO A 70 -3.45 18.70 -5.57
N ASP A 71 -4.33 18.35 -6.49
CA ASP A 71 -5.78 18.18 -6.38
C ASP A 71 -6.19 16.70 -6.37
N ILE A 72 -5.27 15.79 -6.03
CA ILE A 72 -5.57 14.36 -5.89
C ILE A 72 -5.20 13.90 -4.47
N LEU A 73 -6.19 13.34 -3.79
CA LEU A 73 -6.05 12.73 -2.48
C LEU A 73 -5.91 11.22 -2.61
N LEU A 74 -4.77 10.67 -2.20
CA LEU A 74 -4.59 9.23 -2.05
C LEU A 74 -5.45 8.74 -0.87
N LEU A 75 -6.31 7.75 -1.12
CA LEU A 75 -7.11 7.06 -0.12
C LEU A 75 -6.70 5.59 -0.07
N TYR A 76 -6.01 5.19 1.00
CA TYR A 76 -5.66 3.80 1.25
C TYR A 76 -6.74 3.08 2.06
N GLY A 77 -6.95 1.81 1.76
CA GLY A 77 -7.97 0.98 2.39
C GLY A 77 -7.90 -0.45 1.84
N SER A 78 -8.93 -1.24 2.06
CA SER A 78 -9.01 -2.62 1.57
C SER A 78 -10.13 -2.79 0.53
N SER A 79 -10.96 -3.83 0.68
CA SER A 79 -12.02 -4.17 -0.26
C SER A 79 -13.17 -3.17 -0.29
N GLU A 80 -13.33 -2.33 0.73
CA GLU A 80 -14.35 -1.29 0.76
C GLU A 80 -14.15 -0.29 -0.39
N LEU A 81 -12.90 -0.10 -0.85
CA LEU A 81 -12.58 0.84 -1.91
C LEU A 81 -12.94 0.35 -3.30
N SER A 82 -13.24 -0.94 -3.50
CA SER A 82 -13.51 -1.54 -4.82
C SER A 82 -14.98 -1.86 -5.06
N ASP A 83 -15.80 -1.80 -4.01
CA ASP A 83 -17.21 -2.16 -4.07
C ASP A 83 -18.03 -1.14 -4.88
N PRO A 84 -18.95 -1.58 -5.76
CA PRO A 84 -19.80 -0.68 -6.56
C PRO A 84 -20.96 -0.12 -5.72
N ILE A 85 -20.65 0.62 -4.66
CA ILE A 85 -21.62 1.23 -3.75
C ILE A 85 -21.79 2.72 -4.12
N PRO A 86 -23.04 3.24 -4.20
CA PRO A 86 -23.27 4.65 -4.46
C PRO A 86 -22.55 5.56 -3.46
N ASN A 87 -22.10 6.72 -3.93
CA ASN A 87 -21.35 7.72 -3.16
C ASN A 87 -19.96 7.27 -2.67
N ARG A 88 -19.43 6.13 -3.13
CA ARG A 88 -18.03 5.78 -2.88
C ARG A 88 -17.13 6.95 -3.25
N ALA A 89 -16.14 7.25 -2.39
CA ALA A 89 -15.38 8.50 -2.47
C ALA A 89 -14.85 8.82 -3.89
N SER A 90 -14.24 7.84 -4.58
CA SER A 90 -13.74 8.07 -5.93
C SER A 90 -14.82 8.43 -6.95
N ASP A 91 -16.02 7.86 -6.83
CA ASP A 91 -17.15 8.13 -7.73
C ASP A 91 -17.79 9.49 -7.40
N PHE A 92 -17.92 9.81 -6.11
CA PHE A 92 -18.44 11.10 -5.65
C PHE A 92 -17.53 12.26 -6.05
N PHE A 93 -16.25 12.23 -5.68
CA PHE A 93 -15.31 13.33 -5.93
C PHE A 93 -14.91 13.48 -7.41
N SER A 94 -15.16 12.47 -8.25
CA SER A 94 -14.94 12.61 -9.70
C SER A 94 -16.13 13.23 -10.43
N SER A 95 -17.32 13.24 -9.82
CA SER A 95 -18.55 13.78 -10.42
C SER A 95 -18.96 15.13 -9.82
N GLU A 96 -18.65 15.37 -8.55
CA GLU A 96 -19.04 16.59 -7.84
C GLU A 96 -17.97 17.70 -7.94
N PRO A 97 -18.35 18.99 -8.02
CA PRO A 97 -17.44 20.12 -8.20
C PRO A 97 -16.75 20.54 -6.89
N THR A 98 -16.06 19.59 -6.27
CA THR A 98 -15.39 19.74 -4.96
C THR A 98 -13.98 20.30 -5.05
N GLY A 99 -13.39 20.38 -6.25
CA GLY A 99 -12.04 20.92 -6.46
C GLY A 99 -10.90 19.93 -6.22
N PHE A 100 -11.20 18.65 -5.94
CA PHE A 100 -10.20 17.59 -5.89
C PHE A 100 -10.80 16.22 -6.25
N GLN A 101 -9.94 15.25 -6.54
CA GLN A 101 -10.33 13.86 -6.78
C GLN A 101 -9.73 12.91 -5.75
N VAL A 102 -10.36 11.75 -5.57
CA VAL A 102 -9.84 10.68 -4.73
C VAL A 102 -9.23 9.57 -5.60
N CYS A 103 -8.00 9.19 -5.28
CA CYS A 103 -7.32 8.03 -5.84
C CYS A 103 -7.37 6.86 -4.84
N PRO A 104 -8.32 5.92 -4.97
CA PRO A 104 -8.39 4.76 -4.08
C PRO A 104 -7.25 3.79 -4.39
N VAL A 105 -6.52 3.37 -3.37
CA VAL A 105 -5.46 2.36 -3.43
C VAL A 105 -5.73 1.30 -2.38
N GLY A 106 -6.12 0.10 -2.83
CA GLY A 106 -6.53 -0.94 -1.93
C GLY A 106 -7.26 -2.08 -2.63
N ARG A 107 -7.19 -3.25 -2.01
CA ARG A 107 -8.01 -4.41 -2.35
C ARG A 107 -8.19 -5.29 -1.11
N ALA A 108 -8.98 -6.35 -1.21
CA ALA A 108 -9.10 -7.34 -0.15
C ALA A 108 -7.72 -7.80 0.38
N GLY A 109 -7.47 -7.60 1.68
CA GLY A 109 -6.19 -7.94 2.32
C GLY A 109 -5.14 -6.82 2.37
N THR A 110 -5.46 -5.62 1.89
CA THR A 110 -4.62 -4.42 2.06
C THR A 110 -4.76 -3.88 3.48
N THR A 111 -4.06 -4.49 4.43
CA THR A 111 -3.97 -4.04 5.84
C THR A 111 -2.77 -3.10 6.05
N SER A 112 -2.50 -2.68 7.29
CA SER A 112 -1.49 -1.66 7.59
C SER A 112 -0.09 -1.99 7.06
N LEU A 113 0.32 -3.27 7.04
CA LEU A 113 1.62 -3.68 6.51
C LEU A 113 1.73 -3.51 4.98
N ILE A 114 0.64 -3.69 4.23
CA ILE A 114 0.64 -3.41 2.79
C ILE A 114 0.61 -1.91 2.56
N ILE A 115 -0.23 -1.19 3.29
CA ILE A 115 -0.35 0.27 3.19
C ILE A 115 1.00 0.94 3.49
N LEU A 116 1.72 0.51 4.53
CA LEU A 116 3.05 1.06 4.83
C LEU A 116 4.08 0.74 3.75
N GLN A 117 4.00 -0.44 3.12
CA GLN A 117 4.93 -0.80 2.04
C GLN A 117 4.72 0.09 0.83
N LYS A 118 3.46 0.35 0.48
CA LYS A 118 3.09 1.26 -0.60
C LYS A 118 3.55 2.69 -0.33
N LEU A 119 3.16 3.24 0.81
CA LEU A 119 3.49 4.62 1.17
C LEU A 119 5.00 4.82 1.33
N GLY A 120 5.70 3.90 2.00
CA GLY A 120 7.16 3.99 2.14
C GLY A 120 7.91 3.88 0.82
N ALA A 121 7.36 3.15 -0.17
CA ALA A 121 7.92 3.08 -1.51
C ALA A 121 7.70 4.37 -2.33
N LEU A 122 6.69 5.18 -1.98
CA LEU A 122 6.52 6.52 -2.55
C LEU A 122 7.51 7.54 -1.97
N GLY A 123 8.13 7.26 -0.81
CA GLY A 123 9.27 8.02 -0.32
C GLY A 123 9.03 9.54 -0.25
N SER A 124 9.92 10.29 -0.91
CA SER A 124 9.92 11.76 -0.89
C SER A 124 8.67 12.40 -1.46
N GLU A 125 7.96 11.70 -2.36
CA GLU A 125 6.75 12.18 -3.01
C GLU A 125 5.63 12.46 -2.00
N LEU A 126 5.69 11.89 -0.79
CA LEU A 126 4.69 12.11 0.25
C LEU A 126 5.02 13.27 1.20
N ARG A 127 6.18 13.92 1.06
CA ARG A 127 6.60 15.00 1.96
C ARG A 127 5.61 16.16 1.91
N GLY A 128 4.96 16.43 3.04
CA GLY A 128 3.97 17.50 3.20
C GLY A 128 2.67 17.28 2.43
N ARG A 129 2.44 16.06 1.92
CA ARG A 129 1.23 15.67 1.18
C ARG A 129 0.18 15.11 2.12
N LYS A 130 -1.08 15.40 1.81
CA LYS A 130 -2.25 14.83 2.49
C LYS A 130 -2.50 13.40 1.97
N VAL A 131 -2.74 12.47 2.87
CA VAL A 131 -3.12 11.08 2.56
C VAL A 131 -4.25 10.67 3.50
N ALA A 132 -5.25 9.96 3.01
CA ALA A 132 -6.30 9.38 3.84
C ALA A 132 -6.12 7.86 3.95
N ILE A 133 -6.38 7.30 5.12
CA ILE A 133 -6.25 5.87 5.40
C ILE A 133 -7.51 5.39 6.11
N SER A 134 -8.24 4.50 5.46
CA SER A 134 -9.43 3.81 5.95
C SER A 134 -9.03 2.52 6.67
N LEU A 135 -9.39 2.40 7.95
CA LEU A 135 -9.07 1.27 8.80
C LEU A 135 -10.34 0.56 9.23
N SER A 136 -10.38 -0.76 9.02
CA SER A 136 -11.47 -1.61 9.48
C SER A 136 -11.16 -2.22 10.86
N PRO A 137 -12.10 -2.18 11.83
CA PRO A 137 -11.94 -2.84 13.12
C PRO A 137 -11.62 -4.33 13.04
N SER A 138 -12.11 -5.09 12.06
CA SER A 138 -11.86 -6.55 12.02
C SER A 138 -10.39 -6.92 11.97
N TRP A 139 -9.52 -6.04 11.45
CA TRP A 139 -8.07 -6.24 11.43
C TRP A 139 -7.50 -6.30 12.86
N PHE A 140 -8.12 -5.56 13.78
CA PHE A 140 -7.74 -5.43 15.19
C PHE A 140 -8.53 -6.36 16.12
N LEU A 141 -9.48 -7.13 15.59
CA LEU A 141 -10.28 -8.11 16.34
C LEU A 141 -9.82 -9.56 16.13
N ARG A 142 -8.67 -9.74 15.46
CA ARG A 142 -8.03 -11.04 15.20
C ARG A 142 -6.60 -11.00 15.70
N ARG A 143 -6.11 -12.15 16.20
CA ARG A 143 -4.74 -12.25 16.74
C ARG A 143 -3.67 -11.99 15.69
N ALA A 144 -3.85 -12.52 14.48
CA ALA A 144 -2.89 -12.38 13.39
C ALA A 144 -3.62 -12.20 12.05
N ILE A 145 -2.97 -11.45 11.16
CA ILE A 145 -3.40 -11.33 9.75
C ILE A 145 -3.20 -12.68 9.07
N ARG A 146 -4.16 -13.05 8.23
CA ARG A 146 -4.07 -14.23 7.40
C ARG A 146 -2.96 -14.11 6.35
N PRO A 147 -2.01 -15.04 6.25
CA PRO A 147 -0.93 -14.98 5.26
C PRO A 147 -1.42 -14.88 3.82
N ASP A 148 -2.53 -15.55 3.49
CA ASP A 148 -3.12 -15.50 2.15
C ASP A 148 -3.68 -14.12 1.77
N PHE A 149 -4.21 -13.37 2.74
CA PHE A 149 -4.66 -11.98 2.52
C PHE A 149 -3.48 -11.05 2.26
N TYR A 150 -2.40 -11.19 3.04
CA TYR A 150 -1.18 -10.43 2.81
C TYR A 150 -0.58 -10.76 1.44
N ALA A 151 -0.45 -12.05 1.09
CA ALA A 151 0.07 -12.48 -0.20
C ALA A 151 -0.76 -11.99 -1.40
N GLY A 152 -2.09 -11.94 -1.27
CA GLY A 152 -2.99 -11.45 -2.34
C GLY A 152 -2.85 -9.95 -2.63
N SER A 153 -2.40 -9.16 -1.64
CA SER A 153 -2.19 -7.72 -1.75
C SER A 153 -0.71 -7.32 -1.87
N PHE A 154 0.21 -8.27 -1.71
CA PHE A 154 1.65 -8.01 -1.75
C PHE A 154 2.11 -7.44 -3.10
N SER A 155 2.91 -6.37 -3.03
CA SER A 155 3.54 -5.71 -4.18
C SER A 155 5.06 -5.84 -4.06
N LEU A 156 5.66 -6.58 -5.00
CA LEU A 156 7.11 -6.72 -5.07
C LEU A 156 7.83 -5.37 -5.26
N PRO A 157 7.41 -4.48 -6.18
CA PRO A 157 7.97 -3.14 -6.29
C PRO A 157 7.95 -2.39 -4.95
N ALA A 158 6.81 -2.37 -4.26
CA ALA A 158 6.68 -1.67 -3.00
C ALA A 158 7.63 -2.24 -1.93
N ALA A 159 7.60 -3.55 -1.71
CA ALA A 159 8.46 -4.21 -0.72
C ALA A 159 9.96 -4.04 -1.02
N SER A 160 10.35 -4.11 -2.29
CA SER A 160 11.74 -3.91 -2.72
C SER A 160 12.21 -2.47 -2.50
N HIS A 161 11.36 -1.47 -2.79
CA HIS A 161 11.63 -0.07 -2.50
C HIS A 161 11.71 0.23 -1.00
N ILE A 162 10.97 -0.47 -0.14
CA ILE A 162 11.14 -0.32 1.32
C ILE A 162 12.53 -0.80 1.77
N LEU A 163 12.93 -2.01 1.39
CA LEU A 163 14.17 -2.60 1.90
C LEU A 163 15.42 -1.97 1.28
N PHE A 164 15.36 -1.60 -0.01
CA PHE A 164 16.50 -1.06 -0.76
C PHE A 164 16.40 0.45 -1.07
N GLY A 165 15.33 1.13 -0.66
CA GLY A 165 15.18 2.58 -0.82
C GLY A 165 15.92 3.37 0.26
N ASP A 166 16.01 4.69 0.12
CA ASP A 166 16.72 5.57 1.06
C ASP A 166 15.77 6.40 1.93
N ALA A 167 14.46 6.22 1.77
CA ALA A 167 13.44 7.07 2.39
C ALA A 167 13.26 6.84 3.90
N LEU A 168 13.59 5.63 4.38
CA LEU A 168 13.40 5.21 5.77
C LEU A 168 14.72 4.89 6.44
N ASP A 169 14.79 5.13 7.74
CA ASP A 169 15.95 4.80 8.55
C ASP A 169 16.16 3.28 8.69
N LEU A 170 17.37 2.88 9.13
CA LEU A 170 17.72 1.47 9.23
C LEU A 170 16.92 0.74 10.32
N ASN A 171 16.58 1.41 11.42
CA ASN A 171 15.88 0.78 12.54
C ASN A 171 14.44 0.42 12.14
N LEU A 172 13.73 1.35 11.49
CA LEU A 172 12.40 1.13 10.96
C LEU A 172 12.42 0.05 9.88
N LYS A 173 13.41 0.04 8.98
CA LYS A 173 13.59 -1.04 7.99
C LYS A 173 13.80 -2.40 8.65
N THR A 174 14.58 -2.48 9.72
CA THR A 174 14.79 -3.71 10.49
C THR A 174 13.47 -4.24 11.05
N GLU A 175 12.63 -3.37 11.63
CA GLU A 175 11.34 -3.79 12.17
C GLU A 175 10.34 -4.19 11.08
N ILE A 176 10.29 -3.46 9.97
CA ILE A 176 9.47 -3.84 8.81
C ILE A 176 9.94 -5.18 8.24
N ALA A 177 11.25 -5.39 8.10
CA ALA A 177 11.82 -6.66 7.62
C ALA A 177 11.44 -7.83 8.55
N ARG A 178 11.50 -7.64 9.88
CA ARG A 178 11.04 -8.64 10.86
C ARG A 178 9.56 -8.98 10.69
N ARG A 179 8.71 -8.01 10.37
CA ARG A 179 7.29 -8.27 10.07
C ARG A 179 7.11 -8.99 8.74
N MET A 180 7.83 -8.60 7.69
CA MET A 180 7.80 -9.27 6.38
C MET A 180 8.21 -10.75 6.46
N LEU A 181 9.20 -11.09 7.29
CA LEU A 181 9.64 -12.47 7.50
C LEU A 181 8.58 -13.40 8.12
N GLN A 182 7.52 -12.85 8.71
CA GLN A 182 6.38 -13.64 9.20
C GLN A 182 5.43 -14.09 8.09
N PHE A 183 5.66 -13.63 6.85
CA PHE A 183 4.87 -13.96 5.66
C PHE A 183 5.74 -14.60 4.56
N PRO A 184 6.27 -15.81 4.78
CA PRO A 184 7.29 -16.43 3.93
C PRO A 184 6.83 -16.69 2.49
N ASP A 185 5.53 -16.85 2.24
CA ASP A 185 4.98 -17.10 0.90
C ASP A 185 5.29 -15.96 -0.08
N THR A 186 5.47 -14.74 0.42
CA THR A 186 5.83 -13.55 -0.38
C THR A 186 7.34 -13.37 -0.55
N LEU A 187 8.14 -14.16 0.17
CA LEU A 187 9.60 -14.08 0.23
C LEU A 187 10.20 -15.41 -0.29
N PRO A 188 10.26 -15.60 -1.62
CA PRO A 188 10.71 -16.86 -2.20
C PRO A 188 12.11 -17.23 -1.70
N LYS A 189 12.29 -18.52 -1.40
CA LYS A 189 13.55 -19.05 -0.87
C LYS A 189 14.72 -18.74 -1.81
N GLY A 190 15.77 -18.12 -1.27
CA GLY A 190 16.95 -17.71 -2.04
C GLY A 190 16.74 -16.43 -2.87
N GLY A 191 15.59 -15.77 -2.75
CA GLY A 191 15.33 -14.49 -3.41
C GLY A 191 16.07 -13.34 -2.75
N LEU A 192 16.42 -12.33 -3.56
CA LEU A 192 17.14 -11.13 -3.10
C LEU A 192 16.40 -10.40 -1.96
N LEU A 193 15.08 -10.30 -2.06
CA LEU A 193 14.24 -9.66 -1.05
C LEU A 193 14.24 -10.44 0.28
N GLN A 194 14.22 -11.77 0.23
CA GLN A 194 14.29 -12.62 1.42
C GLN A 194 15.65 -12.48 2.11
N LEU A 195 16.74 -12.48 1.33
CA LEU A 195 18.09 -12.29 1.84
C LEU A 195 18.23 -10.94 2.53
N ALA A 196 17.77 -9.86 1.89
CA ALA A 196 17.78 -8.52 2.48
C ALA A 196 16.95 -8.45 3.76
N ALA A 197 15.74 -9.00 3.78
CA ALA A 197 14.90 -9.01 4.97
C ALA A 197 15.56 -9.78 6.13
N THR A 198 16.18 -10.93 5.84
CA THR A 198 16.91 -11.75 6.81
C THR A 198 18.11 -11.00 7.38
N CYS A 199 18.91 -10.37 6.51
CA CYS A 199 20.08 -9.62 6.92
C CYS A 199 19.70 -8.36 7.73
N LEU A 200 18.62 -7.66 7.36
CA LEU A 200 18.10 -6.50 8.09
C LEU A 200 17.55 -6.87 9.46
N ALA A 201 16.91 -8.04 9.59
CA ALA A 201 16.33 -8.51 10.83
C ALA A 201 17.39 -9.02 11.84
N SER A 202 18.58 -9.37 11.34
CA SER A 202 19.69 -9.94 12.12
C SER A 202 20.58 -8.87 12.75
N ASP A 203 21.05 -9.14 13.96
CA ASP A 203 21.99 -8.28 14.68
C ASP A 203 23.46 -8.62 14.40
N ARG A 204 23.74 -9.59 13.51
CA ARG A 204 25.11 -10.05 13.23
C ARG A 204 25.87 -9.09 12.30
N PRO A 205 27.15 -8.81 12.55
CA PRO A 205 27.95 -7.93 11.70
C PRO A 205 28.17 -8.50 10.28
N LEU A 206 28.27 -9.83 10.16
CA LEU A 206 28.39 -10.51 8.86
C LEU A 206 27.17 -10.22 7.97
N ASP A 207 25.97 -10.26 8.55
CA ASP A 207 24.74 -10.02 7.81
C ASP A 207 24.64 -8.56 7.33
N ARG A 208 25.19 -7.61 8.08
CA ARG A 208 25.34 -6.21 7.63
C ARG A 208 26.30 -6.08 6.45
N MET A 209 27.41 -6.83 6.45
CA MET A 209 28.33 -6.84 5.31
C MET A 209 27.67 -7.44 4.06
N VAL A 210 26.92 -8.54 4.23
CA VAL A 210 26.13 -9.13 3.14
C VAL A 210 25.10 -8.13 2.61
N LEU A 211 24.37 -7.44 3.50
CA LEU A 211 23.41 -6.41 3.11
C LEU A 211 24.07 -5.30 2.27
N MET A 212 25.25 -4.81 2.67
CA MET A 212 26.01 -3.82 1.90
C MET A 212 26.45 -4.37 0.54
N ALA A 213 26.87 -5.64 0.47
CA ALA A 213 27.30 -6.27 -0.77
C ALA A 213 26.14 -6.44 -1.77
N ILE A 214 24.94 -6.78 -1.29
CA ILE A 214 23.74 -6.93 -2.14
C ILE A 214 23.03 -5.60 -2.42
N TRP A 215 23.39 -4.52 -1.72
CA TRP A 215 22.73 -3.23 -1.86
C TRP A 215 22.67 -2.69 -3.30
N PRO A 216 23.78 -2.69 -4.07
CA PRO A 216 23.74 -2.24 -5.46
C PRO A 216 22.82 -3.12 -6.32
N LEU A 217 22.78 -4.43 -6.05
CA LEU A 217 21.91 -5.36 -6.76
C LEU A 217 20.44 -5.08 -6.44
N GLY A 218 20.10 -4.75 -5.20
CA GLY A 218 18.75 -4.32 -4.80
C GLY A 218 18.32 -3.01 -5.46
N LYS A 219 19.23 -2.03 -5.58
CA LYS A 219 18.97 -0.80 -6.35
C LYS A 219 18.71 -1.08 -7.83
N LEU A 220 19.48 -1.98 -8.44
CA LEU A 220 19.24 -2.42 -9.83
C LEU A 220 17.88 -3.13 -9.96
N GLN A 221 17.49 -3.95 -8.99
CA GLN A 221 16.16 -4.57 -8.94
C GLN A 221 15.06 -3.49 -8.92
N ASN A 222 15.18 -2.46 -8.08
CA ASN A 222 14.22 -1.36 -8.02
C ASN A 222 14.12 -0.61 -9.36
N ILE A 223 15.25 -0.35 -10.03
CA ILE A 223 15.26 0.29 -11.36
C ILE A 223 14.52 -0.59 -12.39
N ALA A 224 14.78 -1.90 -12.39
CA ALA A 224 14.12 -2.83 -13.30
C ALA A 224 12.61 -2.91 -13.05
N LEU A 225 12.20 -2.95 -11.78
CA LEU A 225 10.79 -2.95 -11.38
C LEU A 225 10.08 -1.63 -11.74
N ASP A 226 10.74 -0.49 -11.53
CA ASP A 226 10.21 0.82 -11.92
C ASP A 226 10.04 0.93 -13.44
N LEU A 227 11.02 0.44 -14.22
CA LEU A 227 10.93 0.42 -15.67
C LEU A 227 9.79 -0.47 -16.17
N GLN A 228 9.63 -1.66 -15.57
CA GLN A 228 8.48 -2.53 -15.87
C GLN A 228 7.17 -1.83 -15.55
N ASP A 229 7.07 -1.20 -14.37
CA ASP A 229 5.85 -0.53 -13.91
C ASP A 229 5.45 0.65 -14.82
N HIS A 230 6.40 1.50 -15.20
CA HIS A 230 6.18 2.58 -16.17
C HIS A 230 5.79 2.04 -17.55
N PHE A 231 6.40 0.95 -18.00
CA PHE A 231 6.00 0.29 -19.25
C PHE A 231 4.57 -0.25 -19.16
N GLU A 232 4.19 -0.84 -18.02
CA GLU A 232 2.84 -1.33 -17.80
C GLU A 232 1.80 -0.20 -17.80
N ALA A 233 2.14 0.93 -17.17
CA ALA A 233 1.32 2.13 -17.19
C ALA A 233 1.16 2.69 -18.61
N LEU A 234 2.26 2.79 -19.37
CA LEU A 234 2.26 3.26 -20.75
C LEU A 234 1.34 2.42 -21.64
N VAL A 235 1.47 1.10 -21.60
CA VAL A 235 0.64 0.20 -22.41
C VAL A 235 -0.83 0.26 -21.99
N TYR A 236 -1.12 0.40 -20.69
CA TYR A 236 -2.49 0.58 -20.21
C TYR A 236 -3.12 1.86 -20.72
N ILE A 237 -2.38 2.98 -20.67
CA ILE A 237 -2.84 4.29 -21.16
C ILE A 237 -3.10 4.25 -22.68
N LEU A 238 -2.11 3.78 -23.45
CA LEU A 238 -2.23 3.70 -24.92
C LEU A 238 -3.26 2.67 -25.39
N GLY A 239 -3.44 1.59 -24.62
CA GLY A 239 -4.39 0.52 -24.89
C GLY A 239 -5.83 0.83 -24.49
N GLY A 240 -6.12 2.05 -24.02
CA GLY A 240 -7.47 2.45 -23.60
C GLY A 240 -7.97 1.73 -22.35
N GLY A 241 -7.06 1.37 -21.44
CA GLY A 241 -7.38 0.69 -20.18
C GLY A 241 -7.44 -0.83 -20.25
N LYS A 242 -7.00 -1.44 -21.37
CA LYS A 242 -6.91 -2.90 -21.49
C LYS A 242 -5.73 -3.45 -20.65
N PRO A 243 -5.94 -4.52 -19.88
CA PRO A 243 -4.87 -5.11 -19.08
C PRO A 243 -3.83 -5.77 -19.98
N ILE A 244 -2.58 -5.73 -19.54
CA ILE A 244 -1.48 -6.39 -20.25
C ILE A 244 -1.55 -7.89 -19.99
N PRO A 245 -1.37 -8.73 -21.02
CA PRO A 245 -1.23 -10.17 -20.85
C PRO A 245 -0.10 -10.52 -19.87
N HIS A 246 -0.38 -11.42 -18.93
CA HIS A 246 0.56 -11.79 -17.85
C HIS A 246 1.93 -12.27 -18.35
N TRP A 247 2.02 -12.86 -19.54
CA TRP A 247 3.27 -13.37 -20.13
C TRP A 247 4.25 -12.26 -20.57
N LEU A 248 3.79 -11.01 -20.69
CA LEU A 248 4.64 -9.86 -20.96
C LEU A 248 5.28 -9.27 -19.69
N ARG A 249 4.95 -9.79 -18.50
CA ARG A 249 5.55 -9.36 -17.23
C ARG A 249 6.82 -10.15 -16.94
N LEU A 250 7.95 -9.44 -16.94
CA LEU A 250 9.28 -10.00 -16.63
C LEU A 250 9.37 -10.49 -15.18
N PHE A 251 8.86 -9.70 -14.23
CA PHE A 251 8.81 -10.04 -12.82
C PHE A 251 7.36 -10.20 -12.37
N SER A 252 6.86 -11.44 -12.37
CA SER A 252 5.59 -11.78 -11.72
C SER A 252 5.84 -12.89 -10.71
N LEU A 253 5.87 -12.53 -9.42
CA LEU A 253 6.08 -13.53 -8.39
C LEU A 253 4.83 -14.37 -8.12
N HIS A 254 3.62 -13.93 -8.46
CA HIS A 254 2.40 -14.63 -8.07
C HIS A 254 1.27 -14.50 -9.11
N LYS A 255 0.56 -15.61 -9.34
CA LYS A 255 -0.76 -15.58 -9.99
C LYS A 255 -1.70 -14.72 -9.12
N PRO A 256 -2.56 -13.88 -9.71
CA PRO A 256 -3.58 -13.19 -8.94
C PRO A 256 -4.42 -14.24 -8.21
N HIS A 257 -4.29 -14.30 -6.89
CA HIS A 257 -5.23 -15.05 -6.09
C HIS A 257 -6.51 -14.20 -6.06
N SER A 258 -7.51 -14.59 -6.85
CA SER A 258 -8.88 -14.18 -6.52
C SER A 258 -9.15 -14.75 -5.14
N PRO A 259 -9.49 -13.94 -4.13
CA PRO A 259 -10.15 -14.50 -2.97
C PRO A 259 -11.40 -15.21 -3.52
N ASN A 260 -11.41 -16.54 -3.48
CA ASN A 260 -12.59 -17.32 -3.82
C ASN A 260 -13.72 -16.87 -2.91
N ALA A 261 -14.66 -16.09 -3.47
CA ALA A 261 -15.93 -15.72 -2.87
C ALA A 261 -15.84 -15.04 -1.48
N PRO A 262 -16.91 -14.38 -1.00
CA PRO A 262 -17.04 -14.21 0.43
C PRO A 262 -16.85 -15.59 1.08
N SER A 263 -16.11 -15.65 2.19
CA SER A 263 -16.15 -16.82 3.07
C SER A 263 -17.63 -17.08 3.37
N HIS A 264 -18.19 -18.12 2.74
CA HIS A 264 -19.43 -18.74 3.16
C HIS A 264 -19.15 -19.41 4.51
N ASP A 265 -19.01 -18.61 5.56
CA ASP A 265 -19.47 -19.03 6.87
C ASP A 265 -20.98 -19.24 6.67
N GLY A 266 -21.36 -20.52 6.69
CA GLY A 266 -22.62 -21.02 6.17
C GLY A 266 -23.82 -20.13 6.48
N HIS A 267 -24.68 -19.98 5.47
CA HIS A 267 -26.05 -19.47 5.63
C HIS A 267 -26.81 -20.37 6.61
N ARG A 268 -26.63 -20.13 7.92
CA ARG A 268 -27.73 -20.33 8.87
C ARG A 268 -28.50 -19.02 8.88
N SER A 269 -29.69 -19.05 8.29
CA SER A 269 -30.79 -18.17 8.67
C SER A 269 -31.05 -18.40 10.16
N VAL A 270 -30.31 -17.68 11.01
CA VAL A 270 -30.74 -17.53 12.39
C VAL A 270 -31.90 -16.55 12.31
N THR A 271 -33.08 -17.14 12.44
CA THR A 271 -34.33 -16.47 12.74
C THR A 271 -34.10 -15.32 13.71
N THR A 272 -34.84 -14.24 13.46
CA THR A 272 -34.97 -13.04 14.28
C THR A 272 -35.32 -13.43 15.71
N GLU A 273 -34.34 -13.75 16.55
CA GLU A 273 -34.54 -13.94 17.97
C GLU A 273 -33.41 -13.38 18.83
N SER A 274 -33.89 -12.59 19.78
CA SER A 274 -33.27 -12.22 21.04
C SER A 274 -32.24 -11.10 21.01
N ARG A 275 -32.61 -10.00 21.68
CA ARG A 275 -31.71 -8.98 22.22
C ARG A 275 -30.50 -9.71 22.81
N SER A 276 -29.36 -9.66 22.14
CA SER A 276 -28.18 -10.40 22.56
C SER A 276 -27.74 -9.86 23.92
N ALA A 277 -28.11 -10.55 24.99
CA ALA A 277 -27.73 -10.16 26.34
C ALA A 277 -26.20 -10.01 26.40
N ILE A 278 -25.75 -8.87 26.91
CA ILE A 278 -24.32 -8.61 27.14
C ILE A 278 -23.80 -9.70 28.08
N ARG A 279 -22.69 -10.34 27.72
CA ARG A 279 -22.08 -11.40 28.53
C ARG A 279 -20.70 -10.94 29.01
N PRO A 280 -20.40 -10.98 30.32
CA PRO A 280 -19.07 -10.63 30.84
C PRO A 280 -17.92 -11.40 30.16
N ALA A 281 -18.15 -12.68 29.81
CA ALA A 281 -17.19 -13.48 29.05
C ALA A 281 -16.97 -12.97 27.61
N GLY A 282 -17.99 -12.40 26.98
CA GLY A 282 -17.90 -11.78 25.65
C GLY A 282 -17.05 -10.51 25.67
N ASP A 283 -17.22 -9.68 26.70
CA ASP A 283 -16.39 -8.50 26.94
C ASP A 283 -14.92 -8.87 27.16
N ALA A 284 -14.65 -9.86 28.03
CA ALA A 284 -13.29 -10.33 28.30
C ALA A 284 -12.62 -10.87 27.02
N ALA A 285 -13.34 -11.68 26.25
CA ALA A 285 -12.83 -12.21 24.98
C ALA A 285 -12.60 -11.12 23.93
N PHE A 286 -13.46 -10.10 23.87
CA PHE A 286 -13.27 -8.94 22.99
C PHE A 286 -12.00 -8.17 23.36
N ARG A 287 -11.84 -7.80 24.65
CA ARG A 287 -10.65 -7.08 25.13
C ARG A 287 -9.37 -7.87 24.89
N ALA A 288 -9.39 -9.19 25.11
CA ALA A 288 -8.25 -10.07 24.84
C ALA A 288 -7.87 -10.10 23.35
N ARG A 289 -8.86 -10.15 22.45
CA ARG A 289 -8.61 -10.10 21.00
C ARG A 289 -8.01 -8.76 20.56
N VAL A 290 -8.56 -7.65 21.05
CA VAL A 290 -8.01 -6.31 20.78
C VAL A 290 -6.58 -6.18 21.31
N ALA A 291 -6.31 -6.67 22.53
CA ALA A 291 -4.98 -6.59 23.11
C ALA A 291 -3.95 -7.42 22.33
N ALA A 292 -4.32 -8.62 21.86
CA ALA A 292 -3.43 -9.57 21.21
C ALA A 292 -3.28 -9.40 19.68
N ALA A 293 -3.98 -8.45 19.05
CA ALA A 293 -3.96 -8.27 17.61
C ALA A 293 -2.61 -7.76 17.10
N SER A 294 -1.99 -8.49 16.17
CA SER A 294 -0.72 -8.10 15.54
C SER A 294 -0.84 -6.86 14.65
N GLU A 295 -2.05 -6.50 14.23
CA GLU A 295 -2.32 -5.31 13.41
C GLU A 295 -1.90 -4.02 14.13
N TRP A 296 -1.93 -3.98 15.47
CA TRP A 296 -1.43 -2.82 16.22
C TRP A 296 0.06 -2.55 15.98
N ILE A 297 0.84 -3.62 15.79
CA ILE A 297 2.27 -3.50 15.46
C ILE A 297 2.41 -2.92 14.05
N ASP A 298 1.61 -3.41 13.10
CA ASP A 298 1.68 -2.95 11.71
C ASP A 298 1.20 -1.51 11.54
N LEU A 299 0.17 -1.11 12.30
CA LEU A 299 -0.32 0.27 12.33
C LEU A 299 0.72 1.22 12.94
N GLU A 300 1.42 0.80 14.00
CA GLU A 300 2.49 1.63 14.57
C GLU A 300 3.67 1.79 13.60
N LEU A 301 4.04 0.72 12.87
CA LEU A 301 5.05 0.81 11.80
C LEU A 301 4.60 1.71 10.64
N LEU A 302 3.33 1.65 10.26
CA LEU A 302 2.74 2.58 9.31
C LEU A 302 2.84 4.03 9.80
N PHE A 303 2.54 4.30 11.08
CA PHE A 303 2.60 5.65 11.62
C PHE A 303 4.02 6.21 11.69
N ARG A 304 5.00 5.37 12.06
CA ARG A 304 6.43 5.72 12.00
C ARG A 304 6.88 6.03 10.58
N THR A 305 6.45 5.20 9.63
CA THR A 305 6.72 5.41 8.19
C THR A 305 6.18 6.77 7.74
N LEU A 306 4.90 7.06 7.99
CA LEU A 306 4.28 8.35 7.66
C LEU A 306 5.02 9.54 8.29
N ARG A 307 5.47 9.40 9.54
CA ARG A 307 6.25 10.43 10.25
C ARG A 307 7.60 10.68 9.59
N GLU A 308 8.37 9.64 9.26
CA GLU A 308 9.68 9.77 8.59
C GLU A 308 9.55 10.39 7.19
N LEU A 309 8.51 10.00 6.45
CA LEU A 309 8.19 10.58 5.14
C LEU A 309 7.65 12.02 5.24
N ARG A 310 7.30 12.49 6.45
CA ARG A 310 6.65 13.78 6.71
C ARG A 310 5.34 13.94 5.95
N ALA A 311 4.57 12.87 5.82
CA ALA A 311 3.22 12.90 5.28
C ALA A 311 2.24 13.53 6.28
N GLN A 312 1.07 13.96 5.80
CA GLN A 312 -0.03 14.48 6.61
C GLN A 312 -1.21 13.51 6.52
N PRO A 313 -1.27 12.48 7.38
CA PRO A 313 -2.33 11.48 7.28
C PRO A 313 -3.63 11.94 7.96
N LEU A 314 -4.76 11.58 7.35
CA LEU A 314 -6.05 11.44 8.00
C LEU A 314 -6.32 9.94 8.21
N ILE A 315 -6.59 9.56 9.46
CA ILE A 315 -6.98 8.20 9.80
C ILE A 315 -8.50 8.16 9.96
N LEU A 316 -9.17 7.36 9.13
CA LEU A 316 -10.60 7.08 9.19
C LEU A 316 -10.78 5.70 9.81
N SER A 317 -11.25 5.64 11.06
CA SER A 317 -11.55 4.37 11.74
C SER A 317 -13.04 4.07 11.59
N MET A 318 -13.36 3.00 10.84
CA MET A 318 -14.74 2.54 10.67
C MET A 318 -15.37 2.21 12.03
N PRO A 319 -16.71 2.33 12.16
CA PRO A 319 -17.38 1.81 13.33
C PRO A 319 -17.24 0.29 13.42
N ILE A 320 -17.35 -0.26 14.62
CA ILE A 320 -17.43 -1.71 14.81
C ILE A 320 -18.79 -2.15 14.29
N ASP A 321 -18.81 -3.05 13.30
CA ASP A 321 -20.04 -3.60 12.75
C ASP A 321 -20.93 -4.16 13.86
N ALA A 322 -22.22 -3.81 13.81
CA ALA A 322 -23.26 -4.31 14.70
C ALA A 322 -23.20 -5.84 14.87
N TYR A 323 -22.84 -6.58 13.81
CA TYR A 323 -22.63 -8.03 13.87
C TYR A 323 -21.47 -8.44 14.80
N ALA A 324 -20.34 -7.75 14.71
CA ALA A 324 -19.14 -7.98 15.53
C ALA A 324 -19.32 -7.46 16.96
N ALA A 325 -20.17 -6.46 17.16
CA ALA A 325 -20.55 -5.91 18.46
C ALA A 325 -21.54 -6.78 19.24
N ARG A 326 -22.16 -7.81 18.63
CA ARG A 326 -23.17 -8.65 19.31
C ARG A 326 -22.60 -9.31 20.56
N GLY A 327 -23.30 -9.11 21.69
CA GLY A 327 -22.91 -9.66 22.99
C GLY A 327 -21.71 -8.98 23.64
N VAL A 328 -21.23 -7.86 23.09
CA VAL A 328 -20.11 -7.06 23.63
C VAL A 328 -20.65 -5.70 24.07
N SER A 329 -20.35 -5.31 25.31
CA SER A 329 -20.77 -4.02 25.86
C SER A 329 -20.07 -2.85 25.17
N ARG A 330 -20.67 -1.65 25.27
CA ARG A 330 -20.04 -0.41 24.79
C ARG A 330 -18.69 -0.16 25.49
N SER A 331 -18.59 -0.42 26.79
CA SER A 331 -17.34 -0.21 27.54
C SER A 331 -16.23 -1.18 27.14
N ALA A 332 -16.56 -2.37 26.64
CA ALA A 332 -15.58 -3.28 26.06
C ALA A 332 -15.13 -2.83 24.67
N ARG A 333 -16.06 -2.35 23.83
CA ARG A 333 -15.75 -1.75 22.52
C ARG A 333 -14.87 -0.52 22.63
N GLN A 334 -15.05 0.29 23.68
CA GLN A 334 -14.25 1.49 23.94
C GLN A 334 -12.74 1.23 23.94
N VAL A 335 -12.29 0.05 24.35
CA VAL A 335 -10.86 -0.32 24.36
C VAL A 335 -10.22 -0.25 22.98
N TYR A 336 -10.98 -0.57 21.93
CA TYR A 336 -10.49 -0.44 20.55
C TYR A 336 -10.23 1.04 20.23
N TYR A 337 -11.21 1.90 20.45
CA TYR A 337 -11.14 3.33 20.16
C TYR A 337 -10.09 4.05 21.03
N ASP A 338 -10.02 3.75 22.32
CA ASP A 338 -9.03 4.36 23.21
C ASP A 338 -7.61 4.04 22.74
N LYS A 339 -7.36 2.79 22.33
CA LYS A 339 -6.07 2.37 21.79
C LYS A 339 -5.76 3.01 20.43
N MET A 340 -6.76 3.17 19.55
CA MET A 340 -6.62 3.93 18.29
C MET A 340 -6.23 5.38 18.56
N ARG A 341 -6.96 6.07 19.46
CA ARG A 341 -6.70 7.47 19.83
C ARG A 341 -5.34 7.64 20.49
N GLU A 342 -4.99 6.78 21.43
CA GLU A 342 -3.69 6.82 22.11
C GLU A 342 -2.54 6.69 21.10
N LEU A 343 -2.63 5.70 20.19
CA LEU A 343 -1.64 5.54 19.13
C LEU A 343 -1.61 6.76 18.19
N ALA A 344 -2.75 7.26 17.71
CA ALA A 344 -2.79 8.44 16.85
C ALA A 344 -2.23 9.69 17.53
N GLN A 345 -2.52 9.87 18.82
CA GLN A 345 -2.04 10.99 19.63
C GLN A 345 -0.52 10.97 19.79
N ARG A 346 0.10 9.79 19.99
CA ARG A 346 1.58 9.64 20.05
C ARG A 346 2.29 10.19 18.80
N TYR A 347 1.62 10.20 17.65
CA TYR A 347 2.15 10.69 16.38
C TYR A 347 1.52 12.02 15.93
N HIS A 348 0.61 12.60 16.72
CA HIS A 348 -0.16 13.81 16.39
C HIS A 348 -0.94 13.69 15.06
N PHE A 349 -1.41 12.49 14.74
CA PHE A 349 -2.22 12.26 13.55
C PHE A 349 -3.70 12.50 13.83
N ARG A 350 -4.40 13.08 12.85
CA ARG A 350 -5.84 13.29 12.94
C ARG A 350 -6.55 11.95 12.74
N VAL A 351 -7.31 11.55 13.74
CA VAL A 351 -8.23 10.41 13.65
C VAL A 351 -9.67 10.93 13.63
N ILE A 352 -10.48 10.40 12.72
CA ILE A 352 -11.92 10.53 12.73
C ILE A 352 -12.48 9.12 12.89
N GLU A 353 -13.23 8.95 13.97
CA GLU A 353 -13.90 7.71 14.31
C GLU A 353 -15.40 7.91 14.13
N PHE A 354 -16.09 6.82 13.84
CA PHE A 354 -17.55 6.82 13.70
C PHE A 354 -18.20 5.99 14.82
N GLU A 355 -17.63 5.97 16.04
CA GLU A 355 -18.06 5.15 17.18
C GLU A 355 -19.58 5.21 17.45
N ASP A 356 -20.18 6.40 17.30
CA ASP A 356 -21.63 6.60 17.51
C ASP A 356 -22.50 5.81 16.51
N HIS A 357 -21.89 5.24 15.46
CA HIS A 357 -22.53 4.40 14.44
C HIS A 357 -22.26 2.89 14.62
N ASP A 358 -21.63 2.44 15.70
CA ASP A 358 -21.39 0.99 15.94
C ASP A 358 -22.68 0.14 15.93
N ALA A 359 -23.79 0.72 16.37
CA ALA A 359 -25.09 0.06 16.40
C ALA A 359 -25.99 0.46 15.21
N ASP A 360 -25.46 1.19 14.23
CA ASP A 360 -26.20 1.68 13.07
C ASP A 360 -26.13 0.67 11.92
N PRO A 361 -27.16 -0.16 11.69
CA PRO A 361 -27.15 -1.16 10.61
C PRO A 361 -27.18 -0.52 9.21
N ALA A 362 -27.42 0.79 9.11
CA ALA A 362 -27.39 1.51 7.85
C ALA A 362 -26.02 2.13 7.57
N PHE A 363 -25.02 2.05 8.46
CA PHE A 363 -23.69 2.62 8.22
C PHE A 363 -22.76 1.66 7.49
N LEU A 364 -22.69 0.40 7.93
CA LEU A 364 -21.89 -0.65 7.31
C LEU A 364 -22.76 -1.77 6.74
N ILE A 365 -22.30 -2.39 5.66
CA ILE A 365 -22.84 -3.67 5.19
C ILE A 365 -22.43 -4.75 6.18
N ALA A 366 -23.41 -5.32 6.88
CA ALA A 366 -23.22 -6.33 7.90
C ALA A 366 -22.35 -7.50 7.39
N ARG A 367 -21.41 -7.95 8.24
CA ARG A 367 -20.40 -9.01 8.00
C ARG A 367 -19.33 -8.69 6.96
N ARG A 368 -19.48 -7.62 6.18
CA ARG A 368 -18.47 -7.17 5.21
C ARG A 368 -17.66 -5.99 5.73
N GLU A 369 -18.23 -5.21 6.66
CA GLU A 369 -17.63 -3.99 7.22
C GLU A 369 -17.30 -2.96 6.14
N HIS A 370 -18.07 -2.94 5.05
CA HIS A 370 -17.94 -1.92 4.00
C HIS A 370 -18.94 -0.80 4.25
N PRO A 371 -18.58 0.49 4.10
CA PRO A 371 -19.54 1.58 4.21
C PRO A 371 -20.67 1.41 3.19
N THR A 372 -21.90 1.57 3.66
CA THR A 372 -23.05 1.74 2.74
C THR A 372 -22.95 3.10 2.05
N SER A 373 -23.90 3.42 1.18
CA SER A 373 -24.00 4.76 0.61
C SER A 373 -24.11 5.86 1.69
N LYS A 374 -24.79 5.59 2.81
CA LYS A 374 -24.84 6.49 3.97
C LYS A 374 -23.46 6.62 4.62
N GLY A 375 -22.80 5.50 4.93
CA GLY A 375 -21.46 5.51 5.52
C GLY A 375 -20.45 6.27 4.66
N TRP A 376 -20.51 6.10 3.34
CA TRP A 376 -19.71 6.84 2.39
C TRP A 376 -19.94 8.35 2.43
N MET A 377 -21.17 8.83 2.63
CA MET A 377 -21.41 10.27 2.78
C MET A 377 -20.71 10.86 4.01
N TYR A 378 -20.64 10.12 5.13
CA TYR A 378 -19.85 10.54 6.30
C TYR A 378 -18.35 10.56 5.99
N TYR A 379 -17.86 9.56 5.27
CA TYR A 379 -16.48 9.51 4.79
C TYR A 379 -16.17 10.69 3.87
N ASN A 380 -17.03 10.96 2.89
CA ASN A 380 -16.83 12.05 1.92
C ASN A 380 -16.80 13.41 2.64
N ARG A 381 -17.68 13.65 3.61
CA ARG A 381 -17.61 14.87 4.41
C ARG A 381 -16.27 14.99 5.15
N ALA A 382 -15.82 13.91 5.79
CA ALA A 382 -14.54 13.90 6.49
C ALA A 382 -13.33 14.14 5.56
N LEU A 383 -13.37 13.57 4.35
CA LEU A 383 -12.35 13.73 3.32
C LEU A 383 -12.33 15.17 2.76
N ASP A 384 -13.50 15.74 2.49
CA ASP A 384 -13.66 17.11 1.98
C ASP A 384 -13.15 18.13 3.01
N ASP A 385 -13.63 18.03 4.26
CA ASP A 385 -13.17 18.87 5.37
C ASP A 385 -11.66 18.77 5.56
N PHE A 386 -11.10 17.56 5.43
CA PHE A 386 -9.67 17.34 5.55
C PHE A 386 -8.89 17.93 4.38
N PHE A 387 -9.38 17.80 3.15
CA PHE A 387 -8.73 18.32 1.96
C PHE A 387 -8.70 19.86 1.97
N HIS A 388 -9.83 20.50 2.27
CA HIS A 388 -9.98 21.96 2.26
C HIS A 388 -9.42 22.68 3.48
N LYS A 389 -9.23 21.99 4.62
CA LYS A 389 -8.63 22.62 5.80
C LYS A 389 -7.22 23.12 5.50
N ALA A 390 -7.01 24.43 5.69
CA ALA A 390 -5.70 25.07 5.60
C ALA A 390 -4.71 24.42 6.60
N LYS A 391 -3.43 24.38 6.24
CA LYS A 391 -2.36 23.77 7.04
C LYS A 391 -2.18 24.43 8.40
#